data_AF-A0A2H1KFQ4-F1
#
_entry.id   AF-A0A2H1KFQ4-F1
#
_cell.length_a   1.000
_cell.length_b   1.000
_cell.length_c   1.000
_cell.angle_alpha   90.00
_cell.angle_beta   90.00
_cell.angle_gamma   90.00
#
_symmetry.space_group_name_H-M   'P 1'
#
loop_
_entity.id
_entity.type
_entity.pdbx_description
1 polymer ?
#
loop_
_entity_poly.entity_id
_entity_poly.type
_entity_poly.pdbx_seq_one_letter_code
_entity_poly.pdbx_strand_id
1 'polypeptide(L)'
;MNTATPPLNFAQLNTPVEEAARDLGVPVARVRRMLCTLIVFQMLPDAVAIKGGMGVKLRMGESGTRATADLDVSTLRRGEEFEEAFRVSLAPGWGTVPATKGARKQDPDAPGRVAFTADLKSRPLHDPGLAQPQYVMRPYRVTLSFLGREWVVSIWKCPILRSSRMLIPVARSTASSLS
;
A
#
# COMPACT_ATOMS: atom_id res chain seq x y z
N MET A 1 -15.57 -21.33 8.67
CA MET A 1 -14.42 -20.48 8.31
C MET A 1 -13.22 -21.40 8.15
N ASN A 2 -12.68 -21.55 6.94
CA ASN A 2 -11.52 -22.41 6.74
C ASN A 2 -10.32 -21.70 7.40
N THR A 3 -9.77 -22.25 8.50
CA THR A 3 -8.61 -21.67 9.18
C THR A 3 -7.39 -21.90 8.31
N ALA A 4 -7.16 -21.01 7.35
CA ALA A 4 -6.03 -21.11 6.45
C ALA A 4 -4.74 -21.06 7.27
N THR A 5 -3.98 -22.16 7.25
CA THR A 5 -2.65 -22.22 7.86
C THR A 5 -1.76 -21.19 7.17
N PRO A 6 -1.10 -20.29 7.91
CA PRO A 6 -0.26 -19.27 7.29
C PRO A 6 0.95 -19.93 6.58
N PRO A 7 1.38 -19.41 5.42
CA PRO A 7 2.52 -19.95 4.71
C PRO A 7 3.78 -19.81 5.56
N LEU A 8 4.63 -20.84 5.57
CA LEU A 8 5.86 -20.89 6.36
C LEU A 8 7.11 -20.67 5.51
N ASN A 9 6.97 -20.66 4.19
CA ASN A 9 8.04 -20.44 3.23
C ASN A 9 7.49 -19.90 1.90
N PHE A 10 8.39 -19.50 0.99
CA PHE A 10 8.04 -18.91 -0.30
C PHE A 10 7.22 -19.84 -1.19
N ALA A 11 7.49 -21.14 -1.19
CA ALA A 11 6.74 -22.09 -2.00
C ALA A 11 5.28 -22.12 -1.54
N GLN A 12 5.05 -22.26 -0.23
CA GLN A 12 3.72 -22.23 0.38
C GLN A 12 2.98 -20.89 0.17
N LEU A 13 3.71 -19.76 0.11
CA LEU A 13 3.11 -18.47 -0.21
C LEU A 13 2.77 -18.34 -1.70
N ASN A 14 3.63 -18.85 -2.59
CA ASN A 14 3.44 -18.69 -4.03
C ASN A 14 2.35 -19.62 -4.58
N THR A 15 2.14 -20.81 -4.02
CA THR A 15 1.05 -21.72 -4.43
C THR A 15 -0.33 -21.03 -4.47
N PRO A 16 -0.85 -20.42 -3.39
CA PRO A 16 -2.14 -19.75 -3.44
C PRO A 16 -2.15 -18.52 -4.35
N VAL A 17 -0.99 -17.89 -4.58
CA VAL A 17 -0.87 -16.77 -5.53
C VAL A 17 -0.97 -17.26 -6.97
N GLU A 18 -0.41 -18.41 -7.29
CA GLU A 18 -0.50 -19.07 -8.59
C GLU A 18 -1.90 -19.63 -8.85
N GLU A 19 -2.55 -20.19 -7.82
CA GLU A 19 -3.95 -20.61 -7.87
C GLU A 19 -4.87 -19.41 -8.14
N ALA A 20 -4.76 -18.34 -7.36
CA ALA A 20 -5.54 -17.12 -7.59
C ALA A 20 -5.28 -16.51 -8.98
N ALA A 21 -4.05 -16.59 -9.50
CA ALA A 21 -3.73 -16.12 -10.85
C ALA A 21 -4.44 -16.94 -11.93
N ARG A 22 -4.50 -18.27 -11.75
CA ARG A 22 -5.23 -19.18 -12.64
C ARG A 22 -6.73 -18.89 -12.61
N ASP A 23 -7.31 -18.74 -11.42
CA ASP A 23 -8.74 -18.49 -11.24
C ASP A 23 -9.18 -17.15 -11.82
N LEU A 24 -8.34 -16.12 -11.69
CA LEU A 24 -8.59 -14.78 -12.23
C LEU A 24 -8.24 -14.64 -13.72
N GLY A 25 -7.55 -15.63 -14.32
CA GLY A 25 -7.08 -15.55 -15.71
C GLY A 25 -6.06 -14.43 -15.95
N VAL A 26 -5.20 -14.13 -14.96
CA VAL A 26 -4.20 -13.05 -15.04
C VAL A 26 -2.79 -13.55 -14.74
N PRO A 27 -1.73 -12.82 -15.14
CA PRO A 27 -0.36 -13.22 -14.80
C PRO A 27 -0.11 -13.26 -13.28
N VAL A 28 0.69 -14.23 -12.82
CA VAL A 28 1.10 -14.38 -11.39
C VAL A 28 1.69 -13.09 -10.82
N ALA A 29 2.50 -12.38 -11.62
CA ALA A 29 3.09 -11.11 -11.22
C ALA A 29 2.03 -10.02 -10.88
N ARG A 30 0.85 -10.10 -11.50
CA ARG A 30 -0.27 -9.17 -11.26
C ARG A 30 -0.94 -9.47 -9.93
N VAL A 31 -1.25 -10.73 -9.64
CA VAL A 31 -1.79 -11.15 -8.33
C VAL A 31 -0.79 -10.86 -7.22
N ARG A 32 0.49 -11.16 -7.43
CA ARG A 32 1.56 -10.84 -6.47
C ARG A 32 1.60 -9.34 -6.14
N ARG A 33 1.46 -8.48 -7.16
CA ARG A 33 1.41 -7.03 -6.96
C ARG A 33 0.14 -6.60 -6.23
N MET A 34 -1.02 -7.17 -6.56
CA MET A 34 -2.26 -6.88 -5.84
C MET A 34 -2.16 -7.27 -4.37
N LEU A 35 -1.64 -8.47 -4.06
CA LEU A 35 -1.45 -8.93 -2.69
C LEU A 35 -0.44 -8.03 -1.95
N CYS A 36 0.66 -7.65 -2.59
CA CYS A 36 1.59 -6.65 -2.03
C CYS A 36 0.86 -5.37 -1.63
N THR A 37 0.05 -4.85 -2.55
CA THR A 37 -0.69 -3.62 -2.35
C THR A 37 -1.68 -3.74 -1.20
N LEU A 38 -2.42 -4.84 -1.12
CA LEU A 38 -3.35 -5.12 -0.02
C LEU A 38 -2.63 -5.20 1.33
N ILE A 39 -1.48 -5.88 1.40
CA ILE A 39 -0.69 -6.00 2.63
C ILE A 39 -0.21 -4.63 3.09
N VAL A 40 0.37 -3.83 2.19
CA VAL A 40 0.87 -2.50 2.56
C VAL A 40 -0.28 -1.54 2.90
N PHE A 41 -1.48 -1.72 2.34
CA PHE A 41 -2.66 -0.96 2.78
C PHE A 41 -3.00 -1.15 4.25
N GLN A 42 -2.77 -2.35 4.79
CA GLN A 42 -2.97 -2.62 6.21
C GLN A 42 -1.89 -1.96 7.10
N MET A 43 -0.85 -1.40 6.49
CA MET A 43 0.29 -0.73 7.15
C MET A 43 0.40 0.74 6.72
N LEU A 44 -0.67 1.34 6.20
CA LEU A 44 -0.70 2.77 5.90
C LEU A 44 -0.96 3.57 7.18
N PRO A 45 -0.34 4.76 7.31
CA PRO A 45 -0.63 5.67 8.42
C PRO A 45 -2.07 6.19 8.33
N ASP A 46 -2.59 6.67 9.46
CA ASP A 46 -3.93 7.27 9.54
C ASP A 46 -4.11 8.42 8.54
N ALA A 47 -5.36 8.62 8.10
CA ALA A 47 -5.78 9.67 7.17
C ALA A 47 -5.21 9.54 5.74
N VAL A 48 -5.09 8.30 5.23
CA VAL A 48 -4.76 8.02 3.82
C VAL A 48 -5.98 7.53 3.04
N ALA A 49 -6.29 8.21 1.93
CA ALA A 49 -7.28 7.76 0.95
C ALA A 49 -6.59 7.15 -0.28
N ILE A 50 -7.08 5.99 -0.73
CA ILE A 50 -6.56 5.30 -1.91
C ILE A 50 -7.24 5.85 -3.17
N LYS A 51 -6.43 6.20 -4.18
CA LYS A 51 -6.91 6.74 -5.46
C LYS A 51 -6.27 6.00 -6.65
N GLY A 52 -6.50 6.51 -7.85
CA GLY A 52 -5.92 5.98 -9.08
C GLY A 52 -6.46 4.61 -9.47
N GLY A 53 -5.74 3.93 -10.36
CA GLY A 53 -6.15 2.64 -10.92
C GLY A 53 -6.35 1.55 -9.88
N MET A 54 -5.59 1.58 -8.78
CA MET A 54 -5.74 0.63 -7.69
C MET A 54 -7.00 0.88 -6.87
N GLY A 55 -7.36 2.14 -6.60
CA GLY A 55 -8.62 2.47 -5.95
C GLY A 55 -9.85 2.02 -6.75
N VAL A 56 -9.78 2.05 -8.09
CA VAL A 56 -10.82 1.49 -8.95
C VAL A 56 -10.85 -0.03 -8.85
N LYS A 57 -9.69 -0.69 -8.88
CA LYS A 57 -9.55 -2.15 -8.76
C LYS A 57 -10.08 -2.70 -7.43
N LEU A 58 -9.89 -1.98 -6.32
CA LEU A 58 -10.46 -2.37 -5.02
C LEU A 58 -12.00 -2.36 -5.02
N ARG A 59 -12.63 -1.47 -5.80
CA ARG A 59 -14.09 -1.34 -5.85
C ARG A 59 -14.73 -2.28 -6.87
N MET A 60 -14.10 -2.43 -8.03
CA MET A 60 -14.66 -3.16 -9.17
C MET A 60 -14.12 -4.58 -9.30
N GLY A 61 -13.11 -4.94 -8.51
CA GLY A 61 -12.40 -6.20 -8.63
C GLY A 61 -11.39 -6.21 -9.79
N GLU A 62 -10.82 -7.39 -10.02
CA GLU A 62 -9.77 -7.59 -11.01
C GLU A 62 -10.30 -7.58 -12.44
N SER A 63 -11.40 -8.29 -12.68
CA SER A 63 -12.05 -8.43 -13.98
C SER A 63 -12.59 -7.07 -14.45
N GLY A 64 -12.18 -6.63 -15.65
CA GLY A 64 -12.62 -5.37 -16.23
C GLY A 64 -11.83 -4.13 -15.81
N THR A 65 -10.78 -4.26 -14.99
CA THR A 65 -9.88 -3.14 -14.67
C THR A 65 -8.53 -3.28 -15.39
N ARG A 66 -7.98 -2.15 -15.88
CA ARG A 66 -6.65 -2.12 -16.51
C ARG A 66 -5.58 -2.52 -15.47
N ALA A 67 -4.47 -3.08 -15.96
CA ALA A 67 -3.28 -3.28 -15.14
C ALA A 67 -2.79 -1.95 -14.57
N THR A 68 -2.65 -1.87 -13.25
CA THR A 68 -2.00 -0.75 -12.55
C THR A 68 -0.80 -1.27 -11.80
N ALA A 69 0.33 -0.58 -11.93
CA ALA A 69 1.57 -0.91 -11.23
C ALA A 69 1.85 0.05 -10.07
N ASP A 70 1.37 1.28 -10.22
CA ASP A 70 1.50 2.33 -9.22
C ASP A 70 0.34 2.30 -8.24
N LEU A 71 0.64 2.78 -7.04
CA LEU A 71 -0.36 3.04 -6.04
C LEU A 71 -0.37 4.51 -5.65
N ASP A 72 -1.47 5.16 -6.02
CA ASP A 72 -1.72 6.54 -5.68
C ASP A 72 -2.47 6.64 -4.35
N VAL A 73 -1.92 7.41 -3.42
CA VAL A 73 -2.53 7.72 -2.12
C VAL A 73 -2.73 9.23 -1.98
N SER A 74 -3.71 9.66 -1.19
CA SER A 74 -3.91 11.06 -0.77
C SER A 74 -3.89 11.14 0.73
N THR A 75 -3.18 12.11 1.31
CA THR A 75 -3.02 12.25 2.76
C THR A 75 -2.98 13.72 3.18
N LEU A 76 -3.34 13.96 4.44
CA LEU A 76 -3.25 15.27 5.08
C LEU A 76 -1.80 15.63 5.44
N ARG A 77 -0.99 14.63 5.83
CA ARG A 77 0.44 14.77 6.13
C ARG A 77 1.23 14.76 4.83
N ARG A 78 2.25 15.60 4.66
CA ARG A 78 2.93 15.77 3.36
C ARG A 78 4.44 15.72 3.50
N GLY A 79 5.10 15.32 2.41
CA GLY A 79 6.55 15.32 2.32
C GLY A 79 7.19 14.40 3.35
N GLU A 80 8.13 14.93 4.13
CA GLU A 80 8.90 14.19 5.13
C GLU A 80 8.04 13.70 6.29
N GLU A 81 7.01 14.46 6.69
CA GLU A 81 6.08 14.07 7.76
C GLU A 81 5.31 12.79 7.40
N PHE A 82 4.86 12.69 6.14
CA PHE A 82 4.21 11.46 5.66
C PHE A 82 5.20 10.31 5.58
N GLU A 83 6.42 10.56 5.11
CA GLU A 83 7.45 9.52 5.00
C GLU A 83 7.79 8.92 6.36
N GLU A 84 7.96 9.77 7.38
CA GLU A 84 8.22 9.34 8.75
C GLU A 84 7.03 8.56 9.33
N ALA A 85 5.81 9.10 9.20
CA ALA A 85 4.60 8.42 9.66
C ALA A 85 4.42 7.05 8.96
N PHE A 86 4.76 6.95 7.67
CA PHE A 86 4.68 5.71 6.94
C PHE A 86 5.75 4.72 7.39
N ARG A 87 7.00 5.15 7.62
CA ARG A 87 8.05 4.29 8.21
C ARG A 87 7.64 3.74 9.56
N VAL A 88 7.09 4.59 10.45
CA VAL A 88 6.57 4.17 11.75
C VAL A 88 5.46 3.13 11.59
N SER A 89 4.54 3.34 10.63
CA SER A 89 3.45 2.39 10.38
C SER A 89 3.90 1.06 9.77
N LEU A 90 5.02 1.04 9.03
CA LEU A 90 5.57 -0.19 8.44
C LEU A 90 6.41 -1.00 9.44
N ALA A 91 6.94 -0.36 10.49
CA ALA A 91 7.89 -0.97 11.43
C ALA A 91 7.37 -2.25 12.13
N PRO A 92 6.10 -2.35 12.56
CA PRO A 92 5.57 -3.58 13.15
C PRO A 92 5.43 -4.73 12.15
N GLY A 93 5.35 -4.42 10.84
CA GLY A 93 5.02 -5.35 9.79
C GLY A 93 3.56 -5.84 9.83
N TRP A 94 3.25 -6.88 9.04
CA TRP A 94 1.90 -7.41 8.90
C TRP A 94 1.86 -8.94 8.90
N GLY A 95 0.88 -9.48 9.63
CA GLY A 95 0.63 -10.90 9.76
C GLY A 95 1.64 -11.62 10.67
N THR A 96 1.25 -12.80 11.15
CA THR A 96 2.08 -13.62 12.04
C THR A 96 2.15 -15.05 11.52
N VAL A 97 3.36 -15.61 11.53
CA VAL A 97 3.58 -17.04 11.34
C VAL A 97 4.06 -17.67 12.64
N PRO A 98 3.83 -18.97 12.87
CA PRO A 98 4.40 -19.66 14.03
C PRO A 98 5.94 -19.57 14.09
N ALA A 99 6.47 -19.73 15.31
CA ALA A 99 7.87 -19.95 15.55
C ALA A 99 8.42 -21.15 14.74
N THR A 100 9.72 -21.12 14.44
CA THR A 100 10.37 -22.24 13.75
C THR A 100 10.33 -23.50 14.62
N LYS A 101 10.47 -24.68 14.00
CA LYS A 101 10.59 -25.94 14.76
C LYS A 101 11.79 -25.91 15.72
N GLY A 102 12.90 -25.31 15.29
CA GLY A 102 14.09 -25.16 16.12
C GLY A 102 13.84 -24.29 17.36
N ALA A 103 13.18 -23.14 17.19
CA ALA A 103 12.80 -22.27 18.31
C ALA A 103 11.85 -22.99 19.27
N ARG A 104 10.82 -23.67 18.74
CA ARG A 104 9.88 -24.45 19.56
C ARG A 104 10.48 -25.64 20.29
N LYS A 105 11.57 -26.20 19.76
CA LYS A 105 12.31 -27.27 20.43
C LYS A 105 13.12 -26.75 21.62
N GLN A 106 13.59 -25.50 21.54
CA GLN A 106 14.35 -24.84 22.61
C GLN A 106 13.41 -24.24 23.67
N ASP A 107 12.30 -23.67 23.22
CA ASP A 107 11.28 -23.04 24.04
C ASP A 107 9.89 -23.37 23.45
N PRO A 108 9.08 -24.22 24.11
CA PRO A 108 7.75 -24.58 23.65
C PRO A 108 6.84 -23.37 23.40
N ASP A 109 7.06 -22.26 24.12
CA ASP A 109 6.27 -21.04 24.07
C ASP A 109 6.90 -19.95 23.18
N ALA A 110 7.88 -20.33 22.34
CA ALA A 110 8.57 -19.41 21.45
C ALA A 110 7.58 -18.57 20.62
N PRO A 111 7.72 -17.23 20.61
CA PRO A 111 6.74 -16.34 20.00
C PRO A 111 6.67 -16.50 18.48
N GLY A 112 5.49 -16.19 17.93
CA GLY A 112 5.30 -16.07 16.48
C GLY A 112 6.24 -15.03 15.86
N ARG A 113 6.47 -15.15 14.57
CA ARG A 113 7.30 -14.25 13.77
C ARG A 113 6.41 -13.39 12.89
N VAL A 114 6.81 -12.15 12.66
CA VAL A 114 6.15 -11.27 11.70
C VAL A 114 6.30 -11.87 10.29
N ALA A 115 5.17 -12.00 9.58
CA ALA A 115 5.13 -12.65 8.26
C ALA A 115 5.70 -11.73 7.18
N PHE A 116 5.23 -10.49 7.13
CA PHE A 116 5.62 -9.50 6.14
C PHE A 116 6.20 -8.26 6.81
N THR A 117 7.34 -7.80 6.28
CA THR A 117 7.92 -6.50 6.63
C THR A 117 8.05 -5.66 5.36
N ALA A 118 8.05 -4.34 5.50
CA ALA A 118 8.16 -3.45 4.36
C ALA A 118 9.17 -2.33 4.61
N ASP A 119 9.98 -2.05 3.59
CA ASP A 119 10.93 -0.96 3.58
C ASP A 119 10.52 0.14 2.61
N LEU A 120 10.54 1.38 3.09
CA LEU A 120 10.24 2.58 2.31
C LEU A 120 11.54 3.29 1.89
N LYS A 121 11.68 3.54 0.59
CA LYS A 121 12.74 4.42 0.04
C LYS A 121 12.13 5.52 -0.80
N SER A 122 12.43 6.78 -0.51
CA SER A 122 12.08 7.91 -1.37
C SER A 122 12.78 7.78 -2.73
N ARG A 123 12.11 8.26 -3.77
CA ARG A 123 12.65 8.30 -5.14
C ARG A 123 12.75 9.78 -5.57
N PRO A 124 13.69 10.11 -6.46
CA PRO A 124 13.80 11.46 -6.99
C PRO A 124 12.46 11.94 -7.54
N LEU A 125 12.14 13.18 -7.25
CA LEU A 125 11.01 13.87 -7.83
C LEU A 125 11.17 13.89 -9.35
N HIS A 126 10.11 13.53 -10.08
CA HIS A 126 10.09 13.78 -11.51
C HIS A 126 9.91 15.30 -11.68
N ASP A 127 10.95 15.96 -12.16
CA ASP A 127 10.89 17.36 -12.55
C ASP A 127 10.48 17.44 -14.03
N PRO A 128 9.25 17.86 -14.35
CA PRO A 128 8.81 18.01 -15.73
C PRO A 128 9.39 19.28 -16.40
N GLY A 129 10.25 20.06 -15.72
CA GLY A 129 10.79 21.32 -16.25
C GLY A 129 9.75 22.45 -16.34
N LEU A 130 8.64 22.31 -15.60
CA LEU A 130 7.58 23.32 -15.58
C LEU A 130 7.91 24.40 -14.56
N ALA A 131 7.75 25.67 -14.94
CA ALA A 131 8.04 26.82 -14.08
C ALA A 131 7.18 26.85 -12.80
N GLN A 132 5.98 26.27 -12.84
CA GLN A 132 5.11 26.09 -11.68
C GLN A 132 4.44 24.72 -11.76
N PRO A 133 5.04 23.66 -11.21
CA PRO A 133 4.36 22.37 -11.20
C PRO A 133 3.28 22.43 -10.11
N GLN A 134 2.02 22.69 -10.52
CA GLN A 134 0.86 22.66 -9.61
C GLN A 134 0.60 21.26 -9.00
N TYR A 135 1.24 20.23 -9.54
CA TYR A 135 1.10 18.85 -9.09
C TYR A 135 2.47 18.15 -9.13
N VAL A 136 3.08 17.95 -7.97
CA VAL A 136 4.33 17.20 -7.85
C VAL A 136 4.05 15.92 -7.07
N MET A 137 4.12 14.77 -7.75
CA MET A 137 4.03 13.47 -7.09
C MET A 137 5.38 13.12 -6.47
N ARG A 138 5.42 12.77 -5.18
CA ARG A 138 6.58 12.10 -4.57
C ARG A 138 6.44 10.59 -4.77
N PRO A 139 7.32 9.97 -5.56
CA PRO A 139 7.37 8.53 -5.67
C PRO A 139 8.15 7.93 -4.50
N TYR A 140 7.70 6.77 -4.03
CA TYR A 140 8.35 5.94 -3.05
C TYR A 140 8.45 4.51 -3.59
N ARG A 141 9.58 3.86 -3.35
CA ARG A 141 9.77 2.43 -3.56
C ARG A 141 9.42 1.73 -2.25
N VAL A 142 8.39 0.91 -2.25
CA VAL A 142 8.05 0.01 -1.14
C VAL A 142 8.52 -1.38 -1.50
N THR A 143 9.37 -1.95 -0.65
CA THR A 143 9.92 -3.30 -0.80
C THR A 143 9.28 -4.18 0.25
N LEU A 144 8.48 -5.15 -0.16
CA LEU A 144 7.82 -6.08 0.75
C LEU A 144 8.65 -7.35 0.83
N SER A 145 9.00 -7.72 2.05
CA SER A 145 9.75 -8.93 2.38
C SER A 145 8.86 -9.92 3.09
N PHE A 146 8.99 -11.21 2.77
CA PHE A 146 8.32 -12.30 3.47
C PHE A 146 9.35 -13.11 4.25
N LEU A 147 9.16 -13.21 5.57
CA LEU A 147 10.10 -13.88 6.50
C LEU A 147 11.57 -13.47 6.28
N GLY A 148 11.79 -12.16 6.07
CA GLY A 148 13.12 -11.55 5.92
C GLY A 148 13.73 -11.62 4.51
N ARG A 149 13.02 -12.15 3.51
CA ARG A 149 13.49 -12.19 2.11
C ARG A 149 12.62 -11.30 1.24
N GLU A 150 13.24 -10.48 0.39
CA GLU A 150 12.52 -9.64 -0.57
C GLU A 150 11.58 -10.51 -1.44
N TRP A 151 10.31 -10.13 -1.50
CA TRP A 151 9.28 -10.87 -2.24
C TRP A 151 8.77 -10.08 -3.43
N VAL A 152 8.52 -8.78 -3.26
CA VAL A 152 7.96 -7.92 -4.30
C VAL A 152 8.23 -6.45 -4.02
N VAL A 153 8.41 -5.69 -5.09
CA VAL A 153 8.64 -4.25 -5.05
C VAL A 153 7.49 -3.54 -5.77
N SER A 154 7.00 -2.46 -5.17
CA SER A 154 5.96 -1.62 -5.73
C SER A 154 6.34 -0.14 -5.66
N ILE A 155 5.88 0.64 -6.63
CA ILE A 155 6.05 2.09 -6.66
C ILE A 155 4.77 2.74 -6.17
N TRP A 156 4.92 3.61 -5.18
CA TRP A 156 3.86 4.33 -4.53
C TRP A 156 4.02 5.79 -4.82
N LYS A 157 2.93 6.50 -5.08
CA LYS A 157 2.97 7.91 -5.44
C LYS A 157 2.01 8.67 -4.53
N CYS A 158 2.53 9.68 -3.85
CA CYS A 158 1.76 10.60 -3.02
C CYS A 158 1.79 12.01 -3.61
N PRO A 159 0.65 12.70 -3.81
CA PRO A 159 0.62 14.06 -4.32
C PRO A 159 1.10 15.04 -3.26
N ILE A 160 1.96 15.97 -3.67
CA ILE A 160 2.12 17.24 -2.97
C ILE A 160 1.12 18.20 -3.61
N LEU A 161 -0.01 18.45 -2.96
CA LEU A 161 -0.70 19.71 -3.18
C LEU A 161 0.13 20.78 -2.45
N ARG A 162 0.60 21.83 -3.14
CA ARG A 162 1.10 23.00 -2.42
C ARG A 162 -0.08 23.59 -1.64
N SER A 163 0.14 23.87 -0.35
CA SER A 163 -0.80 24.65 0.45
C SER A 163 -0.83 26.07 -0.12
N SER A 164 -1.64 26.30 -1.13
CA SER A 164 -2.23 27.60 -1.35
C SER A 164 -3.62 27.51 -0.77
N ARG A 165 -3.93 28.40 0.17
CA ARG A 165 -5.29 28.64 0.68
C ARG A 165 -6.30 28.53 -0.47
N MET A 166 -6.96 27.40 -0.60
CA MET A 166 -8.20 27.29 -1.36
C MET A 166 -9.29 27.25 -0.31
N LEU A 167 -9.57 28.44 0.23
CA LEU A 167 -10.89 28.72 0.79
C LEU A 167 -11.85 28.43 -0.36
N ILE A 168 -12.53 27.29 -0.30
CA ILE A 168 -13.77 27.13 -1.05
C ILE A 168 -14.68 28.25 -0.52
N PRO A 169 -15.09 29.23 -1.33
CA PRO A 169 -16.09 30.17 -0.89
C PRO A 169 -17.35 29.34 -0.70
N VAL A 170 -17.74 29.11 0.55
CA VAL A 170 -19.11 28.72 0.85
C VAL A 170 -19.96 29.91 0.41
N ALA A 171 -20.59 29.78 -0.76
CA ALA A 171 -21.56 30.75 -1.23
C ALA A 171 -22.67 30.84 -0.15
N ARG A 172 -22.65 31.91 0.65
CA ARG A 172 -23.82 32.29 1.43
C ARG A 172 -24.91 32.68 0.45
N SER A 173 -25.88 31.80 0.27
CA SER A 173 -27.16 32.14 -0.34
C SER A 173 -27.87 33.13 0.59
N THR A 174 -27.71 34.43 0.35
CA THR A 174 -28.63 35.44 0.86
C THR A 174 -29.84 35.48 -0.05
N ALA A 175 -30.86 34.69 0.27
CA ALA A 175 -32.21 34.96 -0.18
C ALA A 175 -32.75 36.10 0.71
N SER A 176 -32.67 37.34 0.22
CA SER A 176 -33.54 38.42 0.70
C SER A 176 -34.73 38.47 -0.23
N SER A 177 -35.86 38.09 0.34
CA SER A 177 -37.21 38.26 -0.17
C SER A 177 -37.46 39.70 -0.58
N LEU A 178 -37.89 39.87 -1.83
CA LEU A 178 -38.60 41.05 -2.31
C LEU A 178 -39.84 41.29 -1.45
N SER A 179 -40.01 42.52 -0.99
CA SER A 179 -41.28 43.12 -0.57
C SER A 179 -41.55 44.29 -1.50
#